data_AF-A0A6V7HXT5-F1
#
_entry.id   AF-A0A6V7HXT5-F1
#
_cell.length_a   1.000
_cell.length_b   1.000
_cell.length_c   1.000
_cell.angle_alpha   90.00
_cell.angle_beta   90.00
_cell.angle_gamma   90.00
#
_symmetry.space_group_name_H-M   'P 1'
#
loop_
_entity.id
_entity.type
_entity.pdbx_description
1 polymer ?
#
loop_
_entity_poly.entity_id
_entity_poly.type
_entity_poly.pdbx_seq_one_letter_code
_entity_poly.pdbx_strand_id
1 'polypeptide(L)'
;ILEEFKYQFEKAKPQPGMKENSPPWTFNSSAVFSRLDAFLKRLSDIEWLFNTVIEFSKLEKIEIGGVLGRSLSARIVGVFKEFQALFAAFSARASDVLEPDDESFAVDCAKFGESITDLDSKLAAILCQAFDDCSNLESAFK
;
A
#
# COMPACT_ATOMS: atom_id res chain seq x y z
N ILE A 1 -13.59 -8.57 9.16
CA ILE A 1 -14.43 -9.80 9.13
C ILE A 1 -13.57 -11.06 9.22
N LEU A 2 -12.58 -11.26 8.34
CA LEU A 2 -11.73 -12.47 8.36
C LEU A 2 -10.80 -12.56 9.59
N GLU A 3 -10.20 -11.44 9.99
CA GLU A 3 -9.43 -11.36 11.24
C GLU A 3 -10.31 -11.65 12.46
N GLU A 4 -11.53 -11.10 12.47
CA GLU A 4 -12.53 -11.34 13.52
C GLU A 4 -12.93 -12.83 13.58
N PHE A 5 -13.11 -13.49 12.43
CA PHE A 5 -13.37 -14.93 12.38
C PHE A 5 -12.23 -15.72 13.02
N LYS A 6 -10.97 -15.42 12.66
CA LYS A 6 -9.79 -16.07 13.24
C LYS A 6 -9.70 -15.83 14.75
N TYR A 7 -9.95 -14.60 15.19
CA TYR A 7 -10.00 -14.24 16.61
C TYR A 7 -11.06 -15.05 17.38
N GLN A 8 -12.28 -15.13 16.86
CA GLN A 8 -13.35 -15.89 17.50
C GLN A 8 -13.06 -17.40 17.52
N PHE A 9 -12.44 -17.94 16.46
CA PHE A 9 -12.01 -19.34 16.44
C PHE A 9 -11.00 -19.65 17.54
N GLU A 10 -9.94 -18.84 17.68
CA GLU A 10 -8.93 -19.04 18.73
C GLU A 10 -9.53 -18.90 20.13
N LYS A 11 -10.49 -17.98 20.31
CA LYS A 11 -11.22 -17.82 21.57
C LYS A 11 -12.13 -19.01 21.90
N ALA A 12 -12.69 -19.67 20.88
CA ALA A 12 -13.55 -20.84 21.04
C ALA A 12 -12.76 -22.14 21.20
N LYS A 13 -11.53 -22.21 20.69
CA LYS A 13 -10.64 -23.38 20.73
C LYS A 13 -10.47 -24.03 22.13
N PRO A 14 -10.28 -23.28 23.24
CA PRO A 14 -10.15 -23.88 24.57
C PRO A 14 -11.48 -24.33 25.18
N GLN A 15 -12.62 -23.99 24.58
CA GLN A 15 -13.93 -24.35 25.12
C GLN A 15 -14.23 -25.83 24.77
N PRO A 16 -14.68 -26.64 25.75
CA PRO A 16 -15.13 -28.00 25.46
C PRO A 16 -16.28 -27.93 24.45
N GLY A 17 -16.36 -28.93 23.56
CA GLY A 17 -17.49 -29.08 22.63
C GLY A 17 -18.84 -29.22 23.37
N MET A 18 -19.90 -29.62 22.66
CA MET A 18 -21.28 -29.69 23.19
C MET A 18 -21.51 -30.50 24.49
N LYS A 19 -20.49 -31.16 25.06
CA LYS A 19 -20.57 -31.91 26.33
C LYS A 19 -19.54 -31.39 27.33
N GLU A 20 -19.96 -31.29 28.59
CA GLU A 20 -19.23 -30.72 29.75
C GLU A 20 -17.83 -31.32 30.00
N ASN A 21 -17.58 -32.56 29.54
CA ASN A 21 -16.30 -33.27 29.74
C ASN A 21 -15.51 -33.51 28.44
N SER A 22 -15.77 -32.72 27.39
CA SER A 22 -15.04 -32.89 26.12
C SER A 22 -13.62 -32.31 26.23
N PRO A 23 -12.58 -32.99 25.71
CA PRO A 23 -11.24 -32.40 25.67
C PRO A 23 -11.23 -31.14 24.77
N PRO A 24 -10.37 -30.15 25.05
CA PRO A 24 -10.17 -28.99 24.20
C PRO A 24 -9.71 -29.39 22.79
N TRP A 25 -9.98 -28.53 21.81
CA TRP A 25 -9.51 -28.74 20.45
C TRP A 25 -7.99 -28.58 20.36
N THR A 26 -7.30 -29.57 19.80
CA THR A 26 -5.82 -29.61 19.70
C THR A 26 -5.27 -29.24 18.32
N PHE A 27 -6.08 -28.58 17.46
CA PHE A 27 -5.65 -28.21 16.11
C PHE A 27 -4.37 -27.37 16.14
N ASN A 28 -3.49 -27.61 15.17
CA ASN A 28 -2.39 -26.70 14.90
C ASN A 28 -2.93 -25.46 14.17
N SER A 29 -3.05 -24.34 14.88
CA SER A 29 -3.59 -23.09 14.35
C SER A 29 -2.82 -22.59 13.14
N SER A 30 -1.50 -22.74 13.08
CA SER A 30 -0.72 -22.28 11.94
C SER A 30 -1.03 -23.10 10.68
N ALA A 31 -1.26 -24.40 10.82
CA ALA A 31 -1.66 -25.25 9.70
C ALA A 31 -3.06 -24.88 9.19
N VAL A 32 -4.02 -24.67 10.10
CA VAL A 32 -5.41 -24.31 9.77
C VAL A 32 -5.52 -22.94 9.12
N PHE A 33 -4.75 -21.96 9.59
CA PHE A 33 -4.85 -20.57 9.15
C PHE A 33 -3.81 -20.14 8.12
N SER A 34 -2.83 -20.97 7.78
CA SER A 34 -1.77 -20.65 6.81
C SER A 34 -2.28 -19.93 5.55
N ARG A 35 -3.25 -20.52 4.86
CA ARG A 35 -3.83 -19.93 3.65
C ARG A 35 -4.67 -18.68 3.92
N LEU A 36 -5.35 -18.60 5.06
CA LEU A 36 -6.08 -17.39 5.47
C LEU A 36 -5.11 -16.23 5.75
N ASP A 37 -3.99 -16.52 6.40
CA ASP A 37 -2.96 -15.54 6.74
C ASP A 37 -2.27 -15.00 5.48
N ALA A 38 -1.96 -15.89 4.53
CA ALA A 38 -1.47 -15.49 3.21
C ALA A 38 -2.48 -14.58 2.49
N PHE A 39 -3.77 -14.91 2.55
CA PHE A 39 -4.83 -14.08 1.96
C PHE A 39 -4.99 -12.73 2.66
N LEU A 40 -4.94 -12.68 3.99
CA LEU A 40 -4.96 -11.42 4.75
C LEU A 40 -3.77 -10.53 4.39
N LYS A 41 -2.58 -11.11 4.29
CA LYS A 41 -1.39 -10.38 3.84
C LYS A 41 -1.57 -9.83 2.42
N ARG A 42 -2.14 -10.63 1.52
CA ARG A 42 -2.48 -10.18 0.16
C ARG A 42 -3.43 -9.00 0.15
N LEU A 43 -4.49 -9.03 0.96
CA LEU A 43 -5.42 -7.91 1.07
C LEU A 43 -4.74 -6.64 1.58
N SER A 44 -3.82 -6.76 2.54
CA SER A 44 -3.03 -5.62 3.03
C SER A 44 -2.15 -5.02 1.93
N ASP A 45 -1.52 -5.86 1.10
CA ASP A 45 -0.70 -5.38 -0.02
C ASP A 45 -1.55 -4.67 -1.09
N ILE A 46 -2.76 -5.18 -1.38
CA ILE A 46 -3.72 -4.57 -2.31
C ILE A 46 -4.25 -3.23 -1.75
N GLU A 47 -4.55 -3.18 -0.45
CA GLU A 47 -4.97 -1.94 0.21
C GLU A 47 -3.89 -0.87 0.13
N TRP A 48 -2.63 -1.24 0.44
CA TRP A 48 -1.48 -0.35 0.30
C TRP A 48 -1.33 0.17 -1.14
N LEU A 49 -1.48 -0.71 -2.13
CA LEU A 49 -1.41 -0.35 -3.54
C LEU A 49 -2.48 0.70 -3.90
N PHE A 50 -3.74 0.47 -3.52
CA PHE A 50 -4.82 1.42 -3.82
C PHE A 50 -4.63 2.76 -3.11
N ASN A 51 -4.22 2.75 -1.85
CA ASN A 51 -3.89 3.98 -1.12
C ASN A 51 -2.79 4.76 -1.83
N THR A 52 -1.73 4.08 -2.27
CA THR A 52 -0.64 4.69 -3.05
C THR A 52 -1.15 5.31 -4.35
N VAL A 53 -1.99 4.60 -5.10
CA VAL A 53 -2.58 5.10 -6.36
C VAL A 53 -3.43 6.34 -6.11
N ILE A 54 -4.24 6.35 -5.04
CA ILE A 54 -5.06 7.51 -4.66
C ILE A 54 -4.18 8.71 -4.32
N GLU A 55 -3.12 8.53 -3.54
CA GLU A 55 -2.21 9.62 -3.17
C GLU A 55 -1.48 10.19 -4.38
N PHE A 56 -0.89 9.34 -5.24
CA PHE A 56 -0.20 9.79 -6.45
C PHE A 56 -1.15 10.44 -7.46
N SER A 57 -2.42 10.06 -7.51
CA SER A 57 -3.42 10.69 -8.39
C SER A 57 -3.66 12.16 -8.05
N LYS A 58 -3.35 12.61 -6.82
CA LYS A 58 -3.45 14.03 -6.43
C LYS A 58 -2.43 14.90 -7.15
N LEU A 59 -1.34 14.32 -7.66
CA LEU A 59 -0.30 15.03 -8.40
C LEU A 59 -0.74 15.48 -9.80
N GLU A 60 -1.86 14.97 -10.33
CA GLU A 60 -2.37 15.35 -11.66
C GLU A 60 -2.63 16.86 -11.78
N LYS A 61 -3.11 17.48 -10.69
CA LYS A 61 -3.58 18.87 -10.68
C LYS A 61 -2.77 19.77 -9.74
N ILE A 62 -1.60 19.31 -9.31
CA ILE A 62 -0.77 20.07 -8.38
C ILE A 62 -0.01 21.16 -9.12
N GLU A 63 -0.04 22.37 -8.57
CA GLU A 63 0.70 23.52 -9.07
C GLU A 63 1.43 24.19 -7.91
N ILE A 64 2.70 24.50 -8.12
CA ILE A 64 3.53 25.27 -7.20
C ILE A 64 3.54 26.72 -7.69
N GLY A 65 3.27 27.66 -6.79
CA GLY A 65 3.38 29.10 -7.04
C GLY A 65 4.83 29.62 -6.96
N GLY A 66 5.02 30.94 -7.01
CA GLY A 66 6.35 31.55 -6.88
C GLY A 66 7.17 31.59 -8.16
N VAL A 67 8.42 32.07 -8.05
CA VAL A 67 9.27 32.37 -9.21
C VAL A 67 9.67 31.09 -9.94
N LEU A 68 9.98 30.03 -9.19
CA LEU A 68 10.31 28.72 -9.75
C LEU A 68 9.09 27.82 -9.98
N GLY A 69 7.90 28.28 -9.60
CA GLY A 69 6.66 27.49 -9.52
C GLY A 69 6.34 26.72 -10.80
N ARG A 70 6.40 27.36 -11.97
CA ARG A 70 6.15 26.69 -13.26
C ARG A 70 7.13 25.53 -13.52
N SER A 71 8.40 25.73 -13.24
CA SER A 71 9.44 24.71 -13.46
C SER A 71 9.30 23.55 -12.48
N LEU A 72 9.01 23.84 -11.21
CA LEU A 72 8.81 22.82 -10.18
C LEU A 72 7.51 22.02 -10.43
N SER A 73 6.43 22.68 -10.82
CA SER A 73 5.17 22.02 -11.22
C SER A 73 5.40 21.05 -12.39
N ALA A 74 6.15 21.47 -13.42
CA ALA A 74 6.47 20.61 -14.56
C ALA A 74 7.28 19.36 -14.14
N ARG A 75 8.16 19.47 -13.14
CA ARG A 75 8.88 18.33 -12.58
C ARG A 75 7.96 17.36 -11.83
N ILE A 76 6.99 17.87 -11.06
CA ILE A 76 6.00 17.01 -10.40
C ILE A 76 5.14 16.27 -11.41
N VAL A 77 4.69 16.95 -12.48
CA VAL A 77 3.99 16.29 -13.60
C VAL A 77 4.86 15.19 -14.23
N GLY A 78 6.18 15.40 -14.30
CA GLY A 78 7.14 14.37 -14.71
C GLY A 78 7.11 13.14 -13.81
N VAL A 79 7.17 13.33 -12.48
CA VAL A 79 7.05 12.23 -11.49
C VAL A 79 5.72 11.50 -11.65
N PHE A 80 4.61 12.23 -11.81
CA PHE A 80 3.29 11.61 -11.97
C PHE A 80 3.21 10.75 -13.23
N LYS A 81 3.81 11.17 -14.34
CA LYS A 81 3.89 10.35 -15.57
C LYS A 81 4.71 9.09 -15.37
N GLU A 82 5.82 9.18 -14.63
CA GLU A 82 6.64 8.02 -14.28
C GLU A 82 5.87 7.01 -13.42
N PHE A 83 5.15 7.50 -12.41
CA PHE A 83 4.21 6.70 -11.63
C PHE A 83 3.18 6.00 -12.51
N GLN A 84 2.53 6.71 -13.44
CA GLN A 84 1.53 6.13 -14.34
C GLN A 84 2.12 5.00 -15.19
N ALA A 85 3.33 5.17 -15.70
CA ALA A 85 4.02 4.14 -16.47
C ALA A 85 4.34 2.89 -15.63
N LEU A 86 4.84 3.09 -14.40
CA LEU A 86 5.13 2.00 -13.47
C LEU A 86 3.84 1.24 -13.08
N PHE A 87 2.78 1.97 -12.77
CA PHE A 87 1.49 1.39 -12.38
C PHE A 87 0.83 0.64 -13.53
N ALA A 88 0.90 1.16 -14.76
CA ALA A 88 0.42 0.46 -15.95
C ALA A 88 1.22 -0.84 -16.20
N ALA A 89 2.54 -0.80 -16.07
CA ALA A 89 3.39 -1.98 -16.23
C ALA A 89 3.15 -3.03 -15.13
N PHE A 90 2.93 -2.60 -13.89
CA PHE A 90 2.54 -3.48 -12.78
C PHE A 90 1.19 -4.14 -13.06
N SER A 91 0.18 -3.35 -13.41
CA SER A 91 -1.19 -3.82 -13.67
C SER A 91 -1.26 -4.79 -14.85
N ALA A 92 -0.42 -4.60 -15.87
CA ALA A 92 -0.36 -5.49 -17.03
C ALA A 92 0.26 -6.86 -16.72
N ARG A 93 1.07 -6.97 -15.67
CA ARG A 93 1.68 -8.24 -15.22
C ARG A 93 0.83 -8.98 -14.20
N ALA A 94 0.02 -8.25 -13.43
CA ALA A 94 -0.82 -8.82 -12.38
C ALA A 94 -1.78 -9.87 -12.94
N SER A 95 -1.59 -11.12 -12.50
CA SER A 95 -2.52 -12.25 -12.65
C SER A 95 -3.68 -12.11 -11.65
N ASP A 96 -4.37 -13.21 -11.31
CA ASP A 96 -5.37 -13.22 -10.22
C ASP A 96 -4.73 -12.77 -8.90
N VAL A 97 -4.84 -11.47 -8.61
CA VAL A 97 -4.24 -10.84 -7.45
C VAL A 97 -4.80 -11.36 -6.13
N LEU A 98 -5.94 -12.06 -6.17
CA LEU A 98 -6.58 -12.62 -4.98
C LEU A 98 -6.17 -14.06 -4.70
N GLU A 99 -5.35 -14.70 -5.54
CA GLU A 99 -4.81 -16.04 -5.27
C GLU A 99 -3.66 -15.95 -4.23
N PRO A 100 -3.87 -16.41 -2.97
CA PRO A 100 -2.83 -16.37 -1.94
C PRO A 100 -1.65 -17.32 -2.22
N ASP A 101 -1.86 -18.38 -3.00
CA ASP A 101 -0.82 -19.37 -3.29
C ASP A 101 0.10 -18.92 -4.45
N ASP A 102 -0.22 -17.82 -5.14
CA ASP A 102 0.63 -17.20 -6.16
C ASP A 102 1.55 -16.14 -5.55
N GLU A 103 2.84 -16.47 -5.38
CA GLU A 103 3.84 -15.54 -4.83
C GLU A 103 4.26 -14.43 -5.81
N SER A 104 3.95 -14.55 -7.09
CA SER A 104 4.43 -13.62 -8.13
C SER A 104 3.94 -12.19 -7.90
N PHE A 105 2.69 -12.04 -7.45
CA PHE A 105 2.13 -10.74 -7.09
C PHE A 105 2.90 -10.09 -5.93
N ALA A 106 3.25 -10.85 -4.89
CA ALA A 106 3.95 -10.30 -3.74
C ALA A 106 5.35 -9.77 -4.14
N VAL A 107 6.04 -10.52 -5.00
CA VAL A 107 7.34 -10.11 -5.56
C VAL A 107 7.21 -8.85 -6.41
N ASP A 108 6.21 -8.80 -7.29
CA ASP A 108 5.99 -7.63 -8.14
C ASP A 108 5.52 -6.40 -7.34
N CYS A 109 4.74 -6.60 -6.27
CA CYS A 109 4.29 -5.55 -5.38
C CYS A 109 5.47 -4.95 -4.59
N ALA A 110 6.39 -5.80 -4.10
CA ALA A 110 7.61 -5.33 -3.44
C ALA A 110 8.49 -4.47 -4.37
N LYS A 111 8.72 -4.92 -5.61
CA LYS A 111 9.47 -4.14 -6.62
C LYS A 111 8.77 -2.82 -6.97
N PHE A 112 7.44 -2.84 -7.04
CA PHE A 112 6.66 -1.63 -7.23
C PHE A 112 6.87 -0.67 -6.06
N GLY A 113 6.84 -1.17 -4.82
CA GLY A 113 7.12 -0.38 -3.60
C GLY A 113 8.51 0.27 -3.56
N GLU A 114 9.55 -0.42 -4.04
CA GLU A 114 10.88 0.19 -4.23
C GLU A 114 10.82 1.36 -5.21
N SER A 115 10.11 1.19 -6.33
CA SER A 115 9.94 2.26 -7.32
C SER A 115 9.15 3.45 -6.77
N ILE A 116 8.13 3.20 -5.93
CA ILE A 116 7.37 4.26 -5.24
C ILE A 116 8.27 5.05 -4.29
N THR A 117 9.15 4.37 -3.54
CA THR A 117 10.10 5.01 -2.62
C THR A 117 11.04 5.97 -3.37
N ASP A 118 11.48 5.58 -4.57
CA ASP A 118 12.30 6.45 -5.43
C ASP A 118 11.51 7.68 -5.90
N LEU A 119 10.24 7.53 -6.28
CA LEU A 119 9.39 8.66 -6.68
C LEU A 119 9.11 9.61 -5.51
N ASP A 120 8.86 9.08 -4.31
CA ASP A 120 8.70 9.90 -3.10
C ASP A 120 9.96 10.70 -2.80
N SER A 121 11.14 10.10 -2.98
CA SER A 121 12.41 10.81 -2.81
C SER A 121 12.58 11.95 -3.83
N LYS A 122 12.14 11.75 -5.08
CA LYS A 122 12.13 12.81 -6.10
C LYS A 122 11.16 13.94 -5.72
N LEU A 123 9.96 13.61 -5.22
CA LEU A 123 8.98 14.60 -4.76
C LEU A 123 9.51 15.39 -3.57
N ALA A 124 10.10 14.72 -2.58
CA ALA A 124 10.71 15.36 -1.42
C ALA A 124 11.77 16.39 -1.85
N ALA A 125 12.66 16.03 -2.78
CA ALA A 125 13.67 16.95 -3.30
C ALA A 125 13.06 18.16 -4.03
N ILE A 126 11.97 17.98 -4.79
CA ILE A 126 11.25 19.07 -5.43
C ILE A 126 10.61 20.01 -4.40
N LEU A 127 9.96 19.43 -3.38
CA LEU A 127 9.26 20.18 -2.34
C LEU A 127 10.23 20.93 -1.42
N CYS A 128 11.38 20.35 -1.08
CA CYS A 128 12.45 21.08 -0.37
C CYS A 128 12.89 22.31 -1.15
N GLN A 129 13.11 22.18 -2.46
CA GLN A 129 13.47 23.34 -3.29
C GLN A 129 12.34 24.37 -3.38
N ALA A 130 11.09 23.93 -3.44
CA ALA A 130 9.93 24.84 -3.43
C ALA A 130 9.87 25.63 -2.12
N PHE A 131 10.12 24.96 -1.00
CA PHE A 131 10.13 25.57 0.33
C PHE A 131 11.25 26.59 0.49
N ASP A 132 12.45 26.28 -0.02
CA ASP A 132 13.58 27.21 0.00
C ASP A 132 13.34 28.48 -0.86
N ASP A 133 12.45 28.42 -1.87
CA ASP A 133 12.06 29.56 -2.71
C ASP A 133 10.94 30.43 -2.07
N CYS A 134 10.37 30.01 -0.92
CA CYS A 134 9.31 30.75 -0.27
C CYS A 134 9.83 32.05 0.38
N SER A 135 9.31 33.20 -0.07
CA SER A 135 9.70 34.52 0.46
C SER A 135 9.07 34.89 1.80
N ASN A 136 8.02 34.18 2.23
CA ASN A 136 7.31 34.44 3.48
C ASN A 136 6.55 33.20 3.98
N LEU A 137 6.09 33.28 5.23
CA LEU A 137 5.40 32.19 5.91
C LEU A 137 4.07 31.83 5.22
N GLU A 138 3.31 32.81 4.71
CA GLU A 138 2.06 32.54 3.98
C GLU A 138 2.30 31.67 2.73
N SER A 139 3.40 31.91 2.00
CA SER A 139 3.76 31.15 0.81
C SER A 139 4.25 29.73 1.14
N ALA A 140 4.81 29.52 2.33
CA ALA A 140 5.27 28.21 2.79
C ALA A 140 4.12 27.26 3.19
N PHE A 141 2.95 27.80 3.52
CA PHE A 141 1.75 27.04 3.90
C PHE A 141 0.71 26.90 2.76
N LYS A 142 0.99 27.44 1.57
CA LYS A 142 0.16 27.35 0.36
C LYS A 142 0.73 26.32 -0.59
#